data_AF-A0A0R2NGK3-F1
#
_entry.id   AF-A0A0R2NGK3-F1
#
_cell.length_a   1.000
_cell.length_b   1.000
_cell.length_c   1.000
_cell.angle_alpha   90.00
_cell.angle_beta   90.00
_cell.angle_gamma   90.00
#
_symmetry.space_group_name_H-M   'P 1'
#
loop_
_entity.id
_entity.type
_entity.pdbx_description
1 polymer ?
#
loop_
_entity_poly.entity_id
_entity_poly.type
_entity_poly.pdbx_seq_one_letter_code
_entity_poly.pdbx_strand_id
1 'polypeptide(L)'
;MDMLTSIGIFIFAALLEISGGYLIWRWLKNHQGKIIGLIGGLILFSYSVVMTLQPENFGKVYATYGGIFVVFSLLWGYWIDKKKPDRFEIFGSIVVLIGISIMFYFPR
;
A
#
# COMPACT_ATOMS: atom_id res chain seq x y z
N MET A 1 12.81 -2.35 -17.85
CA MET A 1 11.37 -2.03 -17.75
C MET A 1 11.24 -0.53 -17.75
N ASP A 2 10.32 0.05 -18.51
CA ASP A 2 10.17 1.51 -18.55
C ASP A 2 9.69 2.05 -17.21
N MET A 3 10.16 3.24 -16.82
CA MET A 3 9.83 3.89 -15.54
C MET A 3 8.31 4.01 -15.32
N LEU A 4 7.57 4.32 -16.38
CA LEU A 4 6.11 4.38 -16.39
C LEU A 4 5.46 3.03 -16.02
N THR A 5 6.00 1.93 -16.54
CA THR A 5 5.50 0.57 -16.27
C THR A 5 5.75 0.17 -14.82
N SER A 6 6.94 0.48 -14.27
CA SER A 6 7.24 0.23 -12.85
C SER A 6 6.34 1.02 -11.92
N ILE A 7 6.10 2.31 -12.20
CA ILE A 7 5.18 3.14 -11.42
C ILE A 7 3.75 2.59 -11.50
N GLY A 8 3.31 2.18 -12.69
CA GLY A 8 2.00 1.55 -12.89
C GLY A 8 1.82 0.29 -12.05
N ILE A 9 2.84 -0.57 -12.01
CA ILE A 9 2.83 -1.79 -11.18
C ILE A 9 2.79 -1.45 -9.69
N PHE A 10 3.53 -0.43 -9.24
CA PHE A 10 3.49 0.00 -7.83
C PHE A 10 2.11 0.53 -7.42
N ILE A 11 1.47 1.35 -8.27
CA ILE A 11 0.12 1.85 -8.03
C ILE A 11 -0.88 0.69 -7.98
N PHE A 12 -0.77 -0.25 -8.90
CA PHE A 12 -1.63 -1.43 -8.93
C PHE A 12 -1.43 -2.32 -7.70
N ALA A 13 -0.17 -2.52 -7.27
CA ALA A 13 0.16 -3.22 -6.04
C ALA A 13 -0.44 -2.53 -4.81
N ALA A 14 -0.35 -1.19 -4.71
CA ALA A 14 -0.93 -0.40 -3.62
C ALA A 14 -2.46 -0.55 -3.54
N LEU A 15 -3.13 -0.55 -4.69
CA LEU A 15 -4.58 -0.80 -4.75
C LEU A 15 -4.94 -2.20 -4.25
N LEU A 16 -4.21 -3.23 -4.69
CA LEU A 16 -4.44 -4.61 -4.24
C LEU A 16 -4.19 -4.74 -2.74
N GLU A 17 -3.09 -4.22 -2.23
CA GLU A 17 -2.78 -4.35 -0.81
C GLU A 17 -3.83 -3.67 0.09
N ILE A 18 -4.17 -2.41 -0.19
CA ILE A 18 -5.13 -1.66 0.61
C ILE A 18 -6.53 -2.27 0.50
N SER A 19 -6.97 -2.64 -0.71
CA SER A 19 -8.29 -3.26 -0.90
C SER A 19 -8.39 -4.64 -0.25
N GLY A 20 -7.35 -5.48 -0.39
CA GLY A 20 -7.28 -6.80 0.25
C GLY A 20 -7.28 -6.70 1.76
N GLY A 21 -6.46 -5.81 2.32
CA GLY A 21 -6.42 -5.51 3.75
C GLY A 21 -7.75 -4.98 4.27
N TYR A 22 -8.40 -4.07 3.54
CA TYR A 22 -9.71 -3.52 3.90
C TYR A 22 -10.82 -4.58 3.90
N LEU A 23 -10.81 -5.51 2.93
CA LEU A 23 -11.79 -6.62 2.90
C LEU A 23 -11.59 -7.57 4.09
N ILE A 24 -10.34 -7.90 4.44
CA ILE A 24 -10.05 -8.69 5.65
C ILE A 24 -10.48 -7.93 6.90
N TRP A 25 -10.21 -6.62 6.98
CA TRP A 25 -10.66 -5.77 8.07
C TRP A 25 -12.18 -5.83 8.23
N ARG A 26 -12.93 -5.67 7.13
CA ARG A 26 -14.40 -5.80 7.13
C ARG A 26 -14.87 -7.19 7.57
N TRP A 27 -14.18 -8.24 7.16
CA TRP A 27 -14.51 -9.60 7.59
C TRP A 27 -14.33 -9.80 9.09
N LEU A 28 -13.16 -9.45 9.63
CA LEU A 28 -12.81 -9.70 11.03
C LEU A 28 -13.45 -8.71 12.00
N LYS A 29 -13.46 -7.41 11.68
CA LYS A 29 -13.99 -6.36 12.56
C LYS A 29 -15.49 -6.16 12.44
N ASN A 30 -16.06 -6.30 11.24
CA ASN A 30 -17.48 -6.05 11.01
C ASN A 30 -18.30 -7.35 10.88
N HIS A 31 -17.71 -8.50 11.21
CA HIS A 31 -18.32 -9.84 11.15
C HIS A 31 -19.06 -10.14 9.84
N GLN A 32 -18.57 -9.58 8.72
CA GLN A 32 -19.20 -9.79 7.42
C GLN A 32 -18.95 -11.21 6.90
N GLY A 33 -19.61 -11.60 5.81
CA GLY A 33 -19.55 -12.97 5.29
C GLY A 33 -18.12 -13.46 5.03
N LYS A 34 -17.84 -14.73 5.37
CA LYS A 34 -16.51 -15.38 5.22
C LYS A 34 -15.91 -15.26 3.81
N ILE A 35 -16.76 -15.12 2.80
CA ILE A 35 -16.36 -14.92 1.39
C ILE A 35 -15.56 -13.62 1.21
N ILE A 36 -15.92 -12.55 1.93
CA ILE A 36 -15.22 -11.25 1.84
C ILE A 36 -13.79 -11.37 2.35
N GLY A 37 -13.58 -12.10 3.45
CA GLY A 37 -12.25 -12.38 3.99
C GLY A 37 -11.41 -13.24 3.04
N LEU A 38 -12.03 -14.26 2.42
CA LEU A 38 -11.35 -15.10 1.43
C LEU A 38 -10.89 -14.31 0.21
N ILE A 39 -11.76 -13.46 -0.34
CA ILE A 39 -11.43 -12.59 -1.47
C ILE A 39 -10.32 -11.60 -1.07
N GLY A 40 -10.42 -11.01 0.12
CA GLY A 40 -9.38 -10.11 0.64
C GLY A 40 -8.01 -10.80 0.74
N GLY A 41 -7.98 -12.04 1.24
CA GLY A 41 -6.77 -12.86 1.28
C GLY A 41 -6.20 -13.19 -0.11
N LEU A 42 -7.05 -13.54 -1.06
CA LEU A 42 -6.64 -13.81 -2.44
C LEU A 42 -6.04 -12.56 -3.12
N ILE A 43 -6.61 -11.39 -2.83
CA ILE A 43 -6.11 -10.11 -3.33
C ILE A 43 -4.74 -9.79 -2.72
N LEU A 44 -4.55 -9.99 -1.42
CA LEU A 44 -3.23 -9.81 -0.77
C LEU A 44 -2.17 -10.78 -1.32
N PHE A 45 -2.56 -12.02 -1.61
CA PHE A 45 -1.67 -12.95 -2.28
C PHE A 45 -1.28 -12.45 -3.68
N SER A 46 -2.25 -11.96 -4.46
CA SER A 46 -2.02 -11.38 -5.78
C SER A 46 -1.10 -10.16 -5.72
N TYR A 47 -1.26 -9.29 -4.71
CA TYR A 47 -0.36 -8.17 -4.44
C TYR A 47 1.10 -8.64 -4.32
N SER A 48 1.33 -9.68 -3.52
CA SER A 48 2.69 -10.22 -3.31
C SER A 48 3.31 -10.71 -4.62
N VAL A 49 2.51 -11.33 -5.49
CA VAL A 49 2.94 -11.77 -6.83
C VAL A 49 3.21 -10.58 -7.76
N VAL A 50 2.37 -9.54 -7.73
CA VAL A 50 2.59 -8.33 -8.55
C VAL A 50 3.89 -7.64 -8.16
N MET A 51 4.25 -7.65 -6.88
CA MET A 51 5.46 -6.98 -6.42
C MET A 51 6.76 -7.69 -6.82
N THR A 52 6.72 -8.99 -7.12
CA THR A 52 7.90 -9.70 -7.68
C THR A 52 8.19 -9.34 -9.14
N LEU A 53 7.26 -8.68 -9.83
CA LEU A 53 7.47 -8.21 -11.20
C LEU A 53 8.40 -6.98 -11.28
N GLN A 54 8.73 -6.35 -10.15
CA GLN A 54 9.68 -5.25 -10.13
C GLN A 54 11.11 -5.77 -10.33
N PRO A 55 11.91 -5.16 -11.22
CA PRO A 55 13.25 -5.63 -11.57
C PRO A 55 14.33 -5.33 -10.51
N GLU A 56 13.96 -4.64 -9.42
CA GLU A 56 14.87 -4.14 -8.39
C GLU A 56 14.98 -5.09 -7.18
N ASN A 57 15.99 -4.86 -6.33
CA ASN A 57 16.21 -5.68 -5.14
C ASN A 57 15.04 -5.57 -4.15
N PHE A 58 14.67 -6.70 -3.52
CA PHE A 58 13.54 -6.82 -2.59
C PHE A 58 13.50 -5.68 -1.56
N GLY A 59 14.62 -5.42 -0.89
CA GLY A 59 14.71 -4.40 0.15
C GLY A 59 14.43 -2.98 -0.37
N LYS A 60 14.91 -2.65 -1.59
CA LYS A 60 14.66 -1.35 -2.21
C LYS A 60 13.22 -1.21 -2.67
N VAL A 61 12.66 -2.25 -3.28
CA VAL A 61 11.26 -2.28 -3.74
C VAL A 61 10.32 -2.05 -2.56
N TYR A 62 10.46 -2.83 -1.48
CA TYR A 62 9.61 -2.71 -0.29
C TYR A 62 9.81 -1.37 0.45
N ALA A 63 11.04 -0.88 0.57
CA ALA A 63 11.30 0.41 1.23
C ALA A 63 10.64 1.57 0.47
N THR A 64 10.79 1.60 -0.86
CA THR A 64 10.17 2.64 -1.71
C THR A 64 8.66 2.53 -1.70
N TYR A 65 8.15 1.30 -1.78
CA TYR A 65 6.74 1.00 -1.81
C TYR A 65 6.02 1.45 -0.53
N GLY A 66 6.68 1.37 0.63
CA GLY A 66 6.13 1.88 1.89
C GLY A 66 5.65 3.34 1.80
N GLY A 67 6.27 4.17 0.95
CA GLY A 67 5.88 5.57 0.79
C GLY A 67 4.59 5.70 -0.01
N ILE A 68 4.49 4.91 -1.09
CA ILE A 68 3.28 4.81 -1.91
C ILE A 68 2.13 4.27 -1.06
N PHE A 69 2.39 3.27 -0.21
CA PHE A 69 1.42 2.71 0.72
C PHE A 69 0.84 3.75 1.66
N VAL A 70 1.67 4.60 2.30
CA VAL A 70 1.19 5.65 3.21
C VAL A 70 0.28 6.64 2.51
N VAL A 71 0.68 7.10 1.31
CA VAL A 71 -0.13 8.05 0.51
C VAL A 71 -1.46 7.40 0.10
N PHE A 72 -1.42 6.15 -0.38
CA PHE A 72 -2.63 5.41 -0.77
C PHE A 72 -3.54 5.12 0.42
N SER A 73 -2.99 4.81 1.60
CA SER A 73 -3.76 4.56 2.82
C SER A 73 -4.54 5.81 3.25
N LEU A 74 -3.91 6.99 3.19
CA LEU A 74 -4.59 8.27 3.47
C LEU A 74 -5.67 8.58 2.43
N LEU A 75 -5.37 8.41 1.13
CA LEU A 75 -6.34 8.63 0.06
C LEU A 75 -7.54 7.69 0.19
N TRP A 76 -7.30 6.42 0.51
CA TRP A 76 -8.33 5.43 0.71
C TRP A 76 -9.19 5.75 1.93
N GLY A 77 -8.59 6.11 3.06
CA GLY A 77 -9.33 6.54 4.26
C GLY A 77 -10.20 7.78 3.99
N TYR A 78 -9.71 8.71 3.17
CA TYR A 78 -10.48 9.89 2.76
C TYR A 78 -11.64 9.54 1.82
N TRP A 79 -11.43 8.68 0.83
CA TRP A 79 -12.45 8.35 -0.18
C TRP A 79 -13.46 7.30 0.29
N ILE A 80 -12.99 6.20 0.87
CA ILE A 80 -13.82 5.03 1.22
C ILE A 80 -14.41 5.21 2.62
N ASP A 81 -13.56 5.47 3.62
CA ASP A 81 -14.02 5.64 5.01
C ASP A 81 -14.60 7.03 5.28
N LYS A 82 -14.52 7.96 4.30
CA LYS A 82 -14.94 9.37 4.41
C LYS A 82 -14.36 10.08 5.63
N LYS A 83 -13.24 9.56 6.17
CA LYS A 83 -12.54 10.14 7.30
C LYS A 83 -11.63 11.24 6.77
N LYS A 84 -11.87 12.47 7.19
CA LYS A 84 -10.95 13.56 6.87
C LYS A 84 -9.62 13.27 7.56
N PRO A 85 -8.49 13.24 6.82
CA PRO A 85 -7.18 13.01 7.43
C PRO A 85 -6.92 14.15 8.41
N ASP A 86 -6.55 13.76 9.63
CA ASP A 86 -6.23 14.70 10.68
C ASP A 86 -4.88 15.41 10.40
N ARG A 87 -4.68 16.60 10.98
CA ARG A 87 -3.43 17.35 10.82
C ARG A 87 -2.22 16.54 11.30
N PHE A 88 -2.37 15.70 12.32
CA PHE A 88 -1.32 14.81 12.79
C PHE A 88 -1.06 13.64 11.82
N GLU A 89 -2.09 13.11 11.15
CA GLU A 89 -1.93 12.06 10.13
C GLU A 89 -1.18 12.59 8.89
N ILE A 90 -1.44 13.84 8.50
CA ILE A 90 -0.71 14.52 7.42
C ILE A 90 0.74 14.78 7.82
N PHE A 91 0.99 15.27 9.04
CA PHE A 91 2.37 15.51 9.49
C PHE A 91 3.15 14.19 9.62
N GLY A 92 2.51 13.15 10.15
CA GLY A 92 3.08 11.81 10.25
C GLY A 92 3.44 11.23 8.88
N SER A 93 2.58 11.38 7.87
CA SER A 93 2.89 10.89 6.52
C SER A 93 4.06 11.63 5.88
N ILE A 94 4.19 12.94 6.09
CA ILE A 94 5.36 13.71 5.66
C ILE A 94 6.64 13.16 6.31
N VAL A 95 6.62 12.88 7.61
CA VAL A 95 7.78 12.31 8.31
C VAL A 95 8.15 10.93 7.75
N VAL A 96 7.16 10.07 7.48
CA VAL A 96 7.41 8.76 6.87
C VAL A 96 7.98 8.89 5.46
N LEU A 97 7.45 9.82 4.65
CA LEU A 97 7.97 10.08 3.31
C LEU A 97 9.42 10.59 3.34
N ILE A 98 9.78 11.41 4.33
CA ILE A 98 11.18 11.84 4.55
C ILE A 98 12.05 10.63 4.93
N GLY A 99 11.59 9.79 5.88
CA GLY A 99 12.33 8.60 6.29
C GLY A 99 12.59 7.62 5.13
N ILE A 100 11.60 7.44 4.26
CA ILE A 100 11.71 6.59 3.07
C ILE A 100 12.61 7.24 2.02
N SER A 101 12.53 8.56 1.84
CA SER A 101 13.47 9.29 0.97
C SER A 101 14.92 9.08 1.44
N ILE A 102 15.16 9.12 2.76
CA ILE A 102 16.48 8.83 3.32
C ILE A 102 16.90 7.38 3.02
N MET A 103 16.03 6.40 3.26
CA MET A 103 16.31 4.99 2.95
C MET A 103 16.59 4.74 1.46
N PHE A 104 15.95 5.49 0.57
CA PHE A 104 16.12 5.36 -0.87
C PHE A 104 17.41 6.03 -1.38
N TYR A 105 17.70 7.24 -0.89
CA TYR A 105 18.84 8.06 -1.36
C TYR A 105 20.16 7.80 -0.63
N PHE A 106 20.14 7.17 0.55
CA PHE A 106 21.36 6.70 1.24
C PHE A 106 21.46 5.17 1.15
N PRO A 107 21.78 4.62 -0.04
CA PRO A 107 22.08 3.20 -0.17
C PRO A 107 23.44 2.93 0.51
N ARG A 108 23.46 1.99 1.45
CA ARG A 108 24.67 1.25 1.82
C ARG A 108 24.63 -0.09 1.13
#